data_AF-A0A1I1RI70-F1
#
_entry.id   AF-A0A1I1RI70-F1
#
_cell.length_a   1.000
_cell.length_b   1.000
_cell.length_c   1.000
_cell.angle_alpha   90.00
_cell.angle_beta   90.00
_cell.angle_gamma   90.00
#
_symmetry.space_group_name_H-M   'P 1'
#
loop_
_entity.id
_entity.type
_entity.pdbx_description
1 polymer ?
#
loop_
_entity_poly.entity_id
_entity_poly.type
_entity_poly.pdbx_seq_one_letter_code
_entity_poly.pdbx_strand_id
1 'polypeptide(L)'
;MNTFNLQKFIDKIPEIKFSTDVQNTWDQMDKAVLANAQLLHQDRINCSESGSAFNDWWLSCCELFSARQIIINKLNFDSSESEDGEYIELFNTGPMIVDLTDWKINAGNEGQDMIFPKGTLIHPKSKLRIYTNKDQSYSFNSKQSVWNNKGDKAFLFDKSQQLICTWAYGEKAHKDVFINHIYFDGQEKYTESDEYVEIENLSSNYIDISNWLLSAGKNQEFIFPQNATLKPNAKIKVYTNHLDINSGGYSFNSKKAVWNNKSDIGILFDYKRKQVCEYKYG
;
A
#
# COMPACT_ATOMS: atom_id res chain seq x y z
N MET A 1 25.66 24.59 10.96
CA MET A 1 24.22 24.36 10.82
C MET A 1 24.06 23.14 9.94
N ASN A 2 23.37 22.09 10.41
CA ASN A 2 23.14 20.89 9.61
C ASN A 2 22.20 21.28 8.46
N THR A 3 22.72 21.35 7.24
CA THR A 3 21.90 21.63 6.05
C THR A 3 20.96 20.45 5.83
N PHE A 4 19.66 20.67 5.98
CA PHE A 4 18.63 19.68 5.71
C PHE A 4 18.77 19.20 4.25
N ASN A 5 18.92 17.89 4.03
CA ASN A 5 19.03 17.32 2.69
C ASN A 5 17.63 16.93 2.20
N LEU A 6 17.07 17.76 1.31
CA LEU A 6 15.71 17.60 0.80
C LEU A 6 15.51 16.30 0.02
N GLN A 7 16.47 15.92 -0.83
CA GLN A 7 16.38 14.68 -1.60
C GLN A 7 16.34 13.46 -0.68
N LYS A 8 17.22 13.43 0.32
CA LYS A 8 17.25 12.36 1.32
C LYS A 8 15.94 12.26 2.11
N PHE A 9 15.25 13.38 2.33
CA PHE A 9 13.92 13.36 2.93
C PHE A 9 12.87 12.81 1.96
N ILE A 10 12.86 13.27 0.71
CA ILE A 10 11.96 12.81 -0.34
C ILE A 10 11.98 11.28 -0.46
N ASP A 11 13.17 10.70 -0.49
CA ASP A 11 13.39 9.26 -0.60
C ASP A 11 12.84 8.48 0.62
N LYS A 12 12.75 9.14 1.78
CA LYS A 12 12.22 8.57 3.04
C LYS A 12 10.73 8.77 3.24
N ILE A 13 10.06 9.61 2.44
CA ILE A 13 8.63 9.88 2.64
C ILE A 13 7.78 8.59 2.66
N PRO A 14 8.04 7.55 1.83
CA PRO A 14 7.30 6.29 1.93
C PRO A 14 7.36 5.64 3.32
N GLU A 15 8.49 5.70 4.01
CA GLU A 15 8.64 5.17 5.38
C GLU A 15 7.91 6.08 6.39
N ILE A 16 8.11 7.39 6.27
CA ILE A 16 7.55 8.40 7.18
C ILE A 16 6.02 8.39 7.15
N LYS A 17 5.42 8.26 5.96
CA LYS A 17 3.95 8.29 5.76
C LYS A 17 3.21 7.23 6.58
N PHE A 18 3.85 6.10 6.86
CA PHE A 18 3.25 4.97 7.57
C PHE A 18 3.96 4.66 8.90
N SER A 19 4.82 5.56 9.37
CA SER A 19 5.52 5.40 10.64
C SER A 19 4.55 5.45 11.82
N THR A 20 4.76 4.56 12.79
CA THR A 20 4.04 4.59 14.07
C THR A 20 4.59 5.65 15.04
N ASP A 21 5.80 6.16 14.80
CA ASP A 21 6.39 7.26 15.57
C ASP A 21 5.85 8.60 15.05
N VAL A 22 4.68 8.97 15.56
CA VAL A 22 3.93 10.16 15.12
C VAL A 22 4.74 11.43 15.38
N GLN A 23 5.30 11.62 16.58
CA GLN A 23 5.97 12.88 16.93
C GLN A 23 7.21 13.13 16.06
N ASN A 24 8.05 12.12 15.89
CA ASN A 24 9.23 12.24 15.04
C ASN A 24 8.86 12.45 13.55
N THR A 25 7.73 11.88 13.11
CA THR A 25 7.19 12.11 11.77
C THR A 25 6.79 13.57 11.57
N TRP A 26 6.05 14.15 12.52
CA TRP A 26 5.69 15.57 12.52
C TRP A 26 6.94 16.46 12.45
N ASP A 27 7.91 16.25 13.34
CA ASP A 27 9.13 17.05 13.39
C ASP A 27 9.93 17.00 12.07
N GLN A 28 9.96 15.83 11.42
CA GLN A 28 10.63 15.66 10.13
C GLN A 28 9.88 16.38 9.00
N MET A 29 8.55 16.27 8.95
CA MET A 29 7.73 16.94 7.95
C MET A 29 7.83 18.46 8.07
N ASP A 30 7.72 19.01 9.27
CA ASP A 30 7.80 20.46 9.50
C ASP A 30 9.14 21.03 9.05
N LYS A 31 10.24 20.35 9.41
CA LYS A 31 11.59 20.73 8.97
C LYS A 31 11.72 20.68 7.46
N ALA A 32 11.15 19.67 6.81
CA ALA A 32 11.21 19.51 5.36
C ALA A 32 10.44 20.61 4.63
N VAL A 33 9.22 20.88 5.07
CA VAL A 33 8.36 21.90 4.48
C VAL A 33 9.01 23.27 4.61
N LEU A 34 9.53 23.60 5.80
CA LEU A 34 10.17 24.88 6.03
C LEU A 34 11.45 25.02 5.20
N ALA A 35 12.28 23.98 5.13
CA ALA A 35 13.51 24.00 4.33
C ALA A 35 13.21 24.18 2.84
N ASN A 36 12.24 23.45 2.28
CA ASN A 36 11.87 23.60 0.87
C ASN A 36 11.19 24.94 0.58
N ALA A 37 10.37 25.46 1.50
CA ALA A 37 9.77 26.79 1.36
C ALA A 37 10.83 27.90 1.31
N GLN A 38 11.92 27.76 2.08
CA GLN A 38 13.05 28.70 2.04
C GLN A 38 13.82 28.63 0.72
N LEU A 39 13.95 27.43 0.12
CA LEU A 39 14.55 27.28 -1.21
C LEU A 39 13.67 27.96 -2.28
N LEU A 40 12.37 27.66 -2.30
CA LEU A 40 11.40 28.30 -3.21
C LEU A 40 11.40 29.83 -3.05
N HIS A 41 11.46 30.33 -1.81
CA HIS A 41 11.59 31.75 -1.54
C HIS A 41 12.85 32.34 -2.18
N GLN A 42 14.00 31.71 -1.97
CA GLN A 42 15.27 32.19 -2.49
C GLN A 42 15.29 32.20 -4.03
N ASP A 43 14.76 31.14 -4.66
CA ASP A 43 14.66 31.05 -6.11
C ASP A 43 13.75 32.15 -6.68
N ARG A 44 12.61 32.42 -6.03
CA ARG A 44 11.70 33.52 -6.38
C ARG A 44 12.40 34.89 -6.31
N ILE A 45 13.16 35.14 -5.25
CA ILE A 45 13.93 36.38 -5.10
C ILE A 45 15.01 36.49 -6.18
N ASN A 46 15.73 35.40 -6.45
CA ASN A 46 16.75 35.37 -7.50
C ASN A 46 16.17 35.68 -8.90
N CYS A 47 14.93 35.25 -9.15
CA CYS A 47 14.20 35.51 -10.39
C CYS A 47 13.46 36.87 -10.42
N SER A 48 13.57 37.70 -9.37
CA SER A 48 12.84 38.98 -9.24
C SER A 48 11.31 38.84 -9.32
N GLU A 49 10.78 37.72 -8.83
CA GLU A 49 9.34 37.42 -8.86
C GLU A 49 8.63 37.85 -7.56
N SER A 50 7.45 38.45 -7.68
CA SER A 50 6.61 38.80 -6.53
C SER A 50 5.96 37.56 -5.90
N GLY A 51 5.69 37.59 -4.59
CA GLY A 51 5.05 36.48 -3.88
C GLY A 51 5.04 36.68 -2.36
N SER A 52 4.63 35.66 -1.62
CA SER A 52 4.51 35.71 -0.16
C SER A 52 5.04 34.44 0.50
N ALA A 53 5.44 34.55 1.76
CA ALA A 53 5.84 33.38 2.55
C ALA A 53 4.72 32.34 2.66
N PHE A 54 3.46 32.76 2.67
CA PHE A 54 2.31 31.86 2.62
C PHE A 54 2.30 31.02 1.33
N ASN A 55 2.57 31.65 0.17
CA ASN A 55 2.63 30.94 -1.11
C ASN A 55 3.83 29.98 -1.16
N ASP A 56 5.01 30.42 -0.72
CA ASP A 56 6.23 29.59 -0.70
C ASP A 56 6.02 28.35 0.21
N TRP A 57 5.39 28.54 1.38
CA TRP A 57 5.04 27.44 2.29
C TRP A 57 4.00 26.50 1.70
N TRP A 58 2.94 27.04 1.07
CA TRP A 58 1.90 26.24 0.44
C TRP A 58 2.43 25.40 -0.73
N LEU A 59 3.25 25.99 -1.61
CA LEU A 59 3.89 25.29 -2.71
C LEU A 59 4.81 24.17 -2.21
N SER A 60 5.58 24.44 -1.15
CA SER A 60 6.42 23.43 -0.51
C SER A 60 5.61 22.21 -0.04
N CYS A 61 4.47 22.42 0.62
CA CYS A 61 3.54 21.34 0.97
C CYS A 61 3.03 20.57 -0.26
N CYS A 62 2.71 21.28 -1.34
CA CYS A 62 2.20 20.67 -2.57
C CYS A 62 3.27 19.81 -3.27
N GLU A 63 4.48 20.33 -3.47
CA GLU A 63 5.59 19.61 -4.10
C GLU A 63 5.95 18.35 -3.30
N LEU A 64 6.00 18.46 -1.97
CA LEU A 64 6.37 17.35 -1.12
C LEU A 64 5.27 16.30 -0.98
N PHE A 65 3.99 16.68 -0.97
CA PHE A 65 2.94 15.74 -0.51
C PHE A 65 1.78 15.52 -1.47
N SER A 66 1.56 16.38 -2.47
CA SER A 66 0.41 16.24 -3.38
C SER A 66 0.41 14.90 -4.14
N ALA A 67 1.56 14.51 -4.69
CA ALA A 67 1.71 13.26 -5.42
C ALA A 67 1.43 12.03 -4.53
N ARG A 68 1.77 12.09 -3.24
CA ARG A 68 1.58 10.99 -2.28
C ARG A 68 0.12 10.74 -1.88
N GLN A 69 -0.81 11.60 -2.34
CA GLN A 69 -2.26 11.37 -2.21
C GLN A 69 -2.73 10.25 -3.16
N ILE A 70 -1.98 9.99 -4.24
CA ILE A 70 -2.29 8.98 -5.23
C ILE A 70 -1.71 7.64 -4.78
N ILE A 71 -2.57 6.64 -4.70
CA ILE A 71 -2.20 5.26 -4.39
C ILE A 71 -2.69 4.33 -5.49
N ILE A 72 -2.04 3.19 -5.61
CA ILE A 72 -2.62 2.03 -6.28
C ILE A 72 -3.65 1.46 -5.31
N ASN A 73 -4.91 1.45 -5.71
CA ASN A 73 -6.04 1.00 -4.90
C ASN A 73 -6.38 -0.47 -5.13
N LYS A 74 -6.25 -0.92 -6.39
CA LYS A 74 -6.61 -2.27 -6.80
C LYS A 74 -5.83 -2.66 -8.05
N LEU A 75 -5.54 -3.95 -8.17
CA LEU A 75 -5.00 -4.56 -9.37
C LEU A 75 -5.78 -5.84 -9.67
N ASN A 76 -6.34 -5.96 -10.87
CA ASN A 76 -6.83 -7.23 -11.38
C ASN A 76 -5.80 -7.79 -12.35
N PHE A 77 -5.10 -8.85 -11.94
CA PHE A 77 -4.09 -9.51 -12.76
C PHE A 77 -4.65 -10.68 -13.55
N ASP A 78 -5.79 -11.25 -13.14
CA ASP A 78 -6.40 -12.37 -13.84
C ASP A 78 -7.51 -11.88 -14.79
N SER A 79 -7.26 -12.00 -16.09
CA SER A 79 -8.22 -11.62 -17.13
C SER A 79 -9.50 -12.46 -17.09
N SER A 80 -9.50 -13.63 -16.44
CA SER A 80 -10.69 -14.47 -16.28
C SER A 80 -11.63 -14.02 -15.15
N GLU A 81 -11.13 -13.19 -14.22
CA GLU A 81 -11.92 -12.72 -13.07
C GLU A 81 -12.81 -11.51 -13.39
N SER A 82 -12.67 -10.89 -14.57
CA SER A 82 -13.55 -9.79 -14.95
C SER A 82 -13.75 -9.68 -16.47
N GLU A 83 -14.94 -9.26 -16.89
CA GLU A 83 -15.25 -8.93 -18.30
C GLU A 83 -14.36 -7.79 -18.83
N ASP A 84 -13.86 -6.94 -17.93
CA ASP A 84 -12.94 -5.84 -18.20
C ASP A 84 -11.47 -6.29 -18.37
N GLY A 85 -11.19 -7.58 -18.15
CA GLY A 85 -9.85 -8.16 -18.20
C GLY A 85 -8.92 -7.62 -17.11
N GLU A 86 -7.63 -7.53 -17.44
CA GLU A 86 -6.59 -7.03 -16.56
C GLU A 86 -6.59 -5.50 -16.45
N TYR A 87 -6.48 -4.98 -15.23
CA TYR A 87 -6.40 -3.55 -14.98
C TYR A 87 -5.69 -3.22 -13.67
N ILE A 88 -5.26 -1.97 -13.57
CA ILE A 88 -4.82 -1.32 -12.33
C ILE A 88 -5.70 -0.09 -12.08
N GLU A 89 -6.07 0.16 -10.83
CA GLU A 89 -6.89 1.29 -10.42
C GLU A 89 -6.09 2.18 -9.47
N LEU A 90 -5.92 3.45 -9.84
CA LEU A 90 -5.41 4.49 -8.97
C LEU A 90 -6.55 5.14 -8.19
N PHE A 91 -6.25 5.61 -6.98
CA PHE A 91 -7.19 6.36 -6.16
C PHE A 91 -6.51 7.60 -5.58
N ASN A 92 -7.17 8.75 -5.73
CA ASN A 92 -6.78 9.96 -5.04
C ASN A 92 -7.43 10.00 -3.66
N THR A 93 -6.64 9.69 -2.64
CA THR A 93 -7.10 9.68 -1.25
C THR A 93 -7.21 11.08 -0.65
N GLY A 94 -6.63 12.10 -1.26
CA GLY A 94 -6.48 13.42 -0.68
C GLY A 94 -7.51 14.44 -1.17
N PRO A 95 -7.37 15.70 -0.69
CA PRO A 95 -8.33 16.76 -0.97
C PRO A 95 -7.98 17.58 -2.22
N MET A 96 -6.84 17.35 -2.86
CA MET A 96 -6.38 18.15 -4.00
C MET A 96 -6.55 17.39 -5.32
N ILE A 97 -6.81 18.13 -6.40
CA ILE A 97 -6.67 17.57 -7.76
C ILE A 97 -5.17 17.32 -7.99
N VAL A 98 -4.84 16.17 -8.59
CA VAL A 98 -3.46 15.85 -8.99
C VAL A 98 -3.41 15.71 -10.50
N ASP A 99 -2.43 16.37 -11.13
CA ASP A 99 -2.10 16.21 -12.54
C ASP A 99 -1.11 15.06 -12.70
N LEU A 100 -1.53 14.03 -13.42
CA LEU A 100 -0.76 12.83 -13.73
C LEU A 100 0.01 12.95 -15.04
N THR A 101 0.00 14.10 -15.72
CA THR A 101 0.77 14.31 -16.96
C THR A 101 2.22 13.81 -16.78
N ASP A 102 2.66 12.95 -17.69
CA ASP A 102 4.00 12.33 -17.72
C ASP A 102 4.33 11.42 -16.52
N TRP A 103 3.37 11.12 -15.65
CA TRP A 103 3.52 10.05 -14.67
C TRP A 103 3.56 8.70 -15.38
N LYS A 104 4.17 7.71 -14.73
CA LYS A 104 4.42 6.39 -15.30
C LYS A 104 3.92 5.28 -14.40
N ILE A 105 3.21 4.30 -14.98
CA ILE A 105 2.99 2.99 -14.35
C ILE A 105 3.92 1.98 -15.01
N ASN A 106 4.67 1.23 -14.22
CA ASN A 106 5.45 0.09 -14.69
C ASN A 106 4.85 -1.22 -14.15
N ALA A 107 4.68 -2.21 -15.03
CA ALA A 107 4.06 -3.49 -14.73
C ALA A 107 5.03 -4.61 -14.31
N GLY A 108 6.13 -4.27 -13.65
CA GLY A 108 7.02 -5.25 -13.01
C GLY A 108 8.27 -5.60 -13.81
N ASN A 109 8.21 -5.51 -15.14
CA ASN A 109 9.36 -5.72 -16.02
C ASN A 109 9.78 -4.43 -16.75
N GLU A 110 11.05 -4.37 -17.12
CA GLU A 110 11.62 -3.29 -17.92
C GLU A 110 10.86 -3.15 -19.25
N GLY A 111 10.45 -1.93 -19.60
CA GLY A 111 9.73 -1.63 -20.83
C GLY A 111 8.22 -1.90 -20.81
N GLN A 112 7.66 -2.48 -19.74
CA GLN A 112 6.21 -2.61 -19.56
C GLN A 112 5.63 -1.34 -18.90
N ASP A 113 5.80 -0.22 -19.59
CA ASP A 113 5.45 1.12 -19.09
C ASP A 113 4.19 1.67 -19.76
N MET A 114 3.38 2.38 -18.99
CA MET A 114 2.33 3.28 -19.47
C MET A 114 2.63 4.68 -18.96
N ILE A 115 2.64 5.66 -19.87
CA ILE A 115 2.85 7.08 -19.54
C ILE A 115 1.54 7.82 -19.74
N PHE A 116 1.14 8.57 -18.72
CA PHE A 116 -0.10 9.35 -18.76
C PHE A 116 0.02 10.54 -19.73
N PRO A 117 -0.95 10.72 -20.64
CA PRO A 117 -0.94 11.84 -21.57
C PRO A 117 -1.19 13.17 -20.84
N LYS A 118 -0.82 14.26 -21.51
CA LYS A 118 -1.03 15.63 -21.02
C LYS A 118 -2.49 15.90 -20.68
N GLY A 119 -2.71 16.55 -19.53
CA GLY A 119 -4.04 16.93 -19.06
C GLY A 119 -4.78 15.80 -18.34
N THR A 120 -4.10 14.71 -17.97
CA THR A 120 -4.70 13.66 -17.15
C THR A 120 -4.84 14.13 -15.70
N LEU A 121 -6.05 14.47 -15.27
CA LEU A 121 -6.33 14.91 -13.91
C LEU A 121 -7.08 13.84 -13.12
N ILE A 122 -6.71 13.65 -11.86
CA ILE A 122 -7.50 12.85 -10.91
C ILE A 122 -8.03 13.75 -9.79
N HIS A 123 -9.36 13.87 -9.74
CA HIS A 123 -10.06 14.68 -8.74
C HIS A 123 -9.96 14.08 -7.33
N PRO A 124 -10.17 14.89 -6.27
CA PRO A 124 -10.24 14.39 -4.90
C PRO A 124 -11.22 13.22 -4.77
N LYS A 125 -10.83 12.20 -3.99
CA LYS A 125 -11.65 11.01 -3.71
C LYS A 125 -12.14 10.27 -4.96
N SER A 126 -11.50 10.48 -6.10
CA SER A 126 -11.86 9.84 -7.37
C SER A 126 -10.88 8.72 -7.71
N LYS A 127 -11.36 7.77 -8.50
CA LYS A 127 -10.60 6.60 -8.98
C LYS A 127 -10.35 6.72 -10.47
N LEU A 128 -9.22 6.18 -10.93
CA LEU A 128 -8.85 6.12 -12.33
C LEU A 128 -8.40 4.70 -12.66
N ARG A 129 -9.09 4.04 -13.60
CA ARG A 129 -8.75 2.69 -14.05
C ARG A 129 -7.91 2.74 -15.32
N ILE A 130 -6.86 1.94 -15.36
CA ILE A 130 -5.93 1.77 -16.47
C ILE A 130 -5.94 0.30 -16.85
N TYR A 131 -6.30 0.00 -18.09
CA TYR A 131 -6.47 -1.37 -18.59
C TYR A 131 -5.20 -1.88 -19.27
N THR A 132 -5.07 -3.20 -19.46
CA THR A 132 -4.01 -3.76 -20.33
C THR A 132 -4.20 -3.33 -21.78
N ASN A 133 -5.42 -3.47 -22.30
CA ASN A 133 -5.77 -3.11 -23.67
C ASN A 133 -7.25 -2.74 -23.76
N LYS A 134 -7.56 -1.45 -23.85
CA LYS A 134 -8.94 -0.99 -24.02
C LYS A 134 -8.95 0.32 -24.79
N ASP A 135 -9.60 0.31 -25.95
CA ASP A 135 -9.72 1.48 -26.80
C ASP A 135 -10.45 2.62 -26.05
N GLN A 136 -10.06 3.85 -26.36
CA GLN A 136 -10.63 5.08 -25.78
C GLN A 136 -10.55 5.17 -24.25
N SER A 137 -9.72 4.35 -23.62
CA SER A 137 -9.45 4.35 -22.18
C SER A 137 -7.95 4.49 -21.93
N TYR A 138 -7.56 4.87 -20.71
CA TYR A 138 -6.17 4.75 -20.31
C TYR A 138 -5.79 3.27 -20.33
N SER A 139 -4.75 2.92 -21.09
CA SER A 139 -4.28 1.55 -21.17
C SER A 139 -2.79 1.45 -21.50
N PHE A 140 -2.20 0.27 -21.25
CA PHE A 140 -0.85 -0.06 -21.70
C PHE A 140 -0.76 -0.27 -23.22
N ASN A 141 -1.90 -0.30 -23.93
CA ASN A 141 -2.00 -0.62 -25.35
C ASN A 141 -1.32 -1.96 -25.71
N SER A 142 -1.31 -2.92 -24.78
CA SER A 142 -0.64 -4.20 -24.96
C SER A 142 -1.62 -5.28 -25.36
N LYS A 143 -1.42 -5.95 -26.49
CA LYS A 143 -2.27 -7.09 -26.90
C LYS A 143 -2.08 -8.34 -26.02
N GLN A 144 -1.08 -8.34 -25.14
CA GLN A 144 -0.78 -9.42 -24.21
C GLN A 144 -0.98 -8.94 -22.77
N SER A 145 -1.26 -9.88 -21.88
CA SER A 145 -1.27 -9.65 -20.44
C SER A 145 0.03 -9.00 -19.97
N VAL A 146 -0.10 -7.97 -19.14
CA VAL A 146 1.05 -7.27 -18.56
C VAL A 146 1.26 -7.65 -17.09
N TRP A 147 0.25 -8.21 -16.43
CA TRP A 147 0.33 -8.63 -15.04
C TRP A 147 0.56 -10.14 -14.96
N ASN A 148 1.62 -10.55 -14.26
CA ASN A 148 1.94 -11.96 -14.11
C ASN A 148 1.01 -12.67 -13.12
N ASN A 149 0.21 -13.62 -13.60
CA ASN A 149 -0.69 -14.45 -12.77
C ASN A 149 -0.02 -15.22 -11.63
N LYS A 150 1.32 -15.34 -11.56
CA LYS A 150 2.04 -15.91 -10.40
C LYS A 150 2.32 -14.90 -9.29
N GLY A 151 2.26 -13.61 -9.60
CA GLY A 151 2.63 -12.53 -8.70
C GLY A 151 3.63 -11.59 -9.35
N ASP A 152 3.38 -10.29 -9.18
CA ASP A 152 4.25 -9.22 -9.66
C ASP A 152 4.25 -8.01 -8.72
N LYS A 153 5.00 -6.97 -9.09
CA LYS A 153 4.90 -5.64 -8.52
C LYS A 153 4.47 -4.63 -9.57
N ALA A 154 3.55 -3.75 -9.22
CA ALA A 154 3.23 -2.56 -9.99
C ALA A 154 3.86 -1.34 -9.33
N PHE A 155 4.50 -0.48 -10.13
CA PHE A 155 5.16 0.73 -9.65
C PHE A 155 4.50 1.96 -10.27
N LEU A 156 4.23 2.96 -9.44
CA LEU A 156 3.75 4.27 -9.88
C LEU A 156 4.84 5.31 -9.64
N PHE A 157 5.24 5.99 -10.70
CA PHE A 157 6.22 7.08 -10.66
C PHE A 157 5.56 8.40 -11.06
N ASP A 158 6.01 9.49 -10.46
CA ASP A 158 5.64 10.83 -10.92
C ASP A 158 6.43 11.25 -12.17
N LYS A 159 6.12 12.45 -12.69
CA LYS A 159 6.81 13.04 -13.85
C LYS A 159 8.33 13.22 -13.66
N SER A 160 8.79 13.27 -12.41
CA SER A 160 10.20 13.40 -12.05
C SER A 160 10.88 12.03 -11.86
N GLN A 161 10.20 10.92 -12.22
CA GLN A 161 10.63 9.54 -11.98
C GLN A 161 10.75 9.16 -10.51
N GLN A 162 10.15 9.93 -9.60
CA GLN A 162 10.12 9.59 -8.18
C GLN A 162 9.10 8.47 -7.95
N LEU A 163 9.49 7.42 -7.24
CA LEU A 163 8.55 6.36 -6.85
C LEU A 163 7.52 6.91 -5.86
N ILE A 164 6.24 6.80 -6.21
CA ILE A 164 5.09 7.27 -5.42
C ILE A 164 4.44 6.11 -4.67
N CYS A 165 4.22 4.99 -5.35
CA CYS A 165 3.49 3.86 -4.80
C CYS A 165 3.97 2.54 -5.42
N THR A 166 3.95 1.48 -4.64
CA THR A 166 4.16 0.12 -5.13
C THR A 166 3.05 -0.79 -4.62
N TRP A 167 2.52 -1.61 -5.52
CA TRP A 167 1.56 -2.67 -5.21
C TRP A 167 2.20 -4.02 -5.49
N ALA A 168 2.13 -4.96 -4.56
CA ALA A 168 2.69 -6.30 -4.71
C ALA A 168 1.60 -7.36 -4.48
N TYR A 169 1.69 -8.46 -5.23
CA TYR A 169 0.77 -9.60 -5.08
C TYR A 169 1.49 -10.92 -5.42
N GLY A 170 0.86 -12.04 -5.03
CA GLY A 170 1.39 -13.39 -5.27
C GLY A 170 2.81 -13.60 -4.78
N GLU A 171 3.60 -14.37 -5.54
CA GLU A 171 4.95 -14.78 -5.13
C GLU A 171 5.90 -13.61 -4.81
N LYS A 172 5.68 -12.43 -5.42
CA LYS A 172 6.51 -11.24 -5.15
C LYS A 172 6.20 -10.55 -3.82
N ALA A 173 5.03 -10.83 -3.24
CA ALA A 173 4.63 -10.33 -1.92
C ALA A 173 5.08 -11.24 -0.77
N HIS A 174 5.41 -12.51 -1.03
CA HIS A 174 5.65 -13.52 0.03
C HIS A 174 6.69 -13.08 1.05
N LYS A 175 7.82 -12.54 0.58
CA LYS A 175 8.94 -12.11 1.43
C LYS A 175 8.64 -10.88 2.31
N ASP A 176 7.53 -10.18 2.03
CA ASP A 176 7.16 -8.93 2.67
C ASP A 176 6.07 -9.15 3.76
N VAL A 177 5.46 -10.35 3.83
CA VAL A 177 4.34 -10.69 4.74
C VAL A 177 4.70 -11.80 5.71
N PHE A 178 4.50 -11.55 7.01
CA PHE A 178 4.84 -12.49 8.08
C PHE A 178 3.73 -12.64 9.10
N ILE A 179 3.61 -13.82 9.69
CA ILE A 179 2.91 -13.97 10.97
C ILE A 179 3.89 -13.49 12.05
N ASN A 180 3.61 -12.33 12.64
CA ASN A 180 4.46 -11.74 13.68
C ASN A 180 4.26 -12.47 15.03
N HIS A 181 3.00 -12.74 15.38
CA HIS A 181 2.65 -13.34 16.67
C HIS A 181 1.30 -14.05 16.62
N ILE A 182 1.14 -15.07 17.46
CA ILE A 182 -0.13 -15.73 17.75
C ILE A 182 -0.39 -15.58 19.25
N TYR A 183 -1.51 -14.94 19.59
CA TYR A 183 -1.99 -14.75 20.95
C TYR A 183 -3.00 -15.85 21.28
N PHE A 184 -2.62 -16.78 22.17
CA PHE A 184 -3.33 -18.04 22.45
C PHE A 184 -3.72 -18.24 23.94
N ASP A 185 -3.51 -17.23 24.80
CA ASP A 185 -3.92 -17.25 26.21
C ASP A 185 -4.88 -16.08 26.48
N GLY A 186 -6.08 -16.21 25.92
CA GLY A 186 -7.16 -15.22 26.01
C GLY A 186 -7.57 -14.92 27.46
N GLN A 187 -7.91 -13.66 27.75
CA GLN A 187 -8.41 -13.28 29.07
C GLN A 187 -9.89 -13.67 29.27
N GLU A 188 -10.63 -13.91 28.18
CA GLU A 188 -12.02 -14.36 28.23
C GLU A 188 -12.13 -15.87 28.45
N LYS A 189 -12.41 -16.27 29.70
CA LYS A 189 -12.68 -17.68 30.04
C LYS A 189 -13.83 -18.24 29.19
N TYR A 190 -13.62 -19.46 28.69
CA TYR A 190 -14.54 -20.34 27.95
C TYR A 190 -14.68 -20.13 26.44
N THR A 191 -14.51 -18.92 25.90
CA THR A 191 -14.62 -18.67 24.45
C THR A 191 -13.32 -18.28 23.79
N GLU A 192 -12.35 -17.72 24.54
CA GLU A 192 -11.05 -17.27 24.02
C GLU A 192 -11.24 -16.38 22.77
N SER A 193 -12.30 -15.56 22.77
CA SER A 193 -12.72 -14.73 21.62
C SER A 193 -11.64 -13.74 21.20
N ASP A 194 -10.78 -13.38 22.16
CA ASP A 194 -9.69 -12.42 22.06
C ASP A 194 -8.36 -13.04 21.62
N GLU A 195 -8.30 -14.35 21.35
CA GLU A 195 -7.17 -14.94 20.63
C GLU A 195 -7.09 -14.41 19.21
N TYR A 196 -5.88 -14.19 18.71
CA TYR A 196 -5.67 -13.72 17.34
C TYR A 196 -4.32 -14.10 16.78
N VAL A 197 -4.26 -14.10 15.45
CA VAL A 197 -3.00 -14.06 14.71
C VAL A 197 -2.75 -12.64 14.23
N GLU A 198 -1.56 -12.13 14.53
CA GLU A 198 -1.06 -10.86 13.99
C GLU A 198 -0.23 -11.12 12.73
N ILE A 199 -0.67 -10.55 11.62
CA ILE A 199 0.03 -10.60 10.32
C ILE A 199 0.55 -9.20 10.02
N GLU A 200 1.80 -9.10 9.63
CA GLU A 200 2.50 -7.85 9.40
C GLU A 200 3.07 -7.77 7.98
N ASN A 201 2.97 -6.57 7.39
CA ASN A 201 3.68 -6.19 6.19
C ASN A 201 4.91 -5.37 6.57
N LEU A 202 6.11 -5.91 6.36
CA LEU A 202 7.39 -5.27 6.69
C LEU A 202 7.92 -4.34 5.58
N SER A 203 7.16 -4.18 4.50
CA SER A 203 7.57 -3.38 3.35
C SER A 203 6.81 -2.06 3.26
N SER A 204 7.36 -1.14 2.46
CA SER A 204 6.69 0.10 2.06
C SER A 204 5.64 -0.10 0.95
N ASN A 205 5.27 -1.33 0.60
CA ASN A 205 4.36 -1.65 -0.50
C ASN A 205 2.94 -1.88 0.01
N TYR A 206 1.93 -1.55 -0.79
CA TYR A 206 0.61 -2.13 -0.61
C TYR A 206 0.65 -3.58 -1.07
N ILE A 207 0.08 -4.50 -0.29
CA ILE A 207 0.11 -5.93 -0.61
C ILE A 207 -1.32 -6.46 -0.74
N ASP A 208 -1.61 -7.04 -1.90
CA ASP A 208 -2.85 -7.78 -2.11
C ASP A 208 -2.76 -9.15 -1.44
N ILE A 209 -3.63 -9.35 -0.44
CA ILE A 209 -3.80 -10.63 0.26
C ILE A 209 -5.18 -11.23 -0.02
N SER A 210 -5.86 -10.78 -1.08
CA SER A 210 -7.16 -11.34 -1.49
C SER A 210 -7.04 -12.84 -1.69
N ASN A 211 -7.97 -13.59 -1.10
CA ASN A 211 -8.06 -15.04 -1.18
C ASN A 211 -6.84 -15.79 -0.62
N TRP A 212 -5.95 -15.12 0.12
CA TRP A 212 -4.95 -15.81 0.92
C TRP A 212 -5.64 -16.58 2.05
N LEU A 213 -4.99 -17.64 2.50
CA LEU A 213 -5.54 -18.58 3.47
C LEU A 213 -4.66 -18.61 4.72
N LEU A 214 -5.24 -18.28 5.87
CA LEU A 214 -4.65 -18.53 7.18
C LEU A 214 -5.17 -19.86 7.71
N SER A 215 -4.27 -20.80 7.98
CA SER A 215 -4.58 -22.09 8.60
C SER A 215 -4.07 -22.14 10.04
N ALA A 216 -4.93 -22.57 10.94
CA ALA A 216 -4.62 -22.90 12.34
C ALA A 216 -4.59 -24.41 12.59
N GLY A 217 -4.46 -25.22 11.52
CA GLY A 217 -4.56 -26.67 11.58
C GLY A 217 -5.83 -27.22 10.93
N LYS A 218 -6.14 -28.48 11.24
CA LYS A 218 -7.14 -29.26 10.48
C LYS A 218 -8.55 -28.68 10.67
N ASN A 219 -9.17 -28.28 9.56
CA ASN A 219 -10.52 -27.68 9.50
C ASN A 219 -10.65 -26.32 10.19
N GLN A 220 -9.54 -25.60 10.41
CA GLN A 220 -9.52 -24.25 10.96
C GLN A 220 -8.81 -23.35 9.96
N GLU A 221 -9.60 -22.82 9.03
CA GLU A 221 -9.15 -22.07 7.87
C GLU A 221 -9.91 -20.75 7.81
N PHE A 222 -9.18 -19.65 7.60
CA PHE A 222 -9.74 -18.33 7.31
C PHE A 222 -9.23 -17.86 5.95
N ILE A 223 -10.14 -17.47 5.06
CA ILE A 223 -9.81 -16.94 3.73
C ILE A 223 -10.06 -15.44 3.75
N PHE A 224 -9.03 -14.68 3.39
CA PHE A 224 -9.14 -13.23 3.25
C PHE A 224 -10.11 -12.88 2.11
N PRO A 225 -11.05 -11.95 2.32
CA PRO A 225 -12.03 -11.59 1.30
C PRO A 225 -11.36 -10.88 0.11
N GLN A 226 -12.08 -10.82 -1.02
CA GLN A 226 -11.64 -10.06 -2.18
C GLN A 226 -11.34 -8.60 -1.82
N ASN A 227 -10.26 -8.07 -2.37
CA ASN A 227 -9.71 -6.73 -2.11
C ASN A 227 -9.10 -6.55 -0.71
N ALA A 228 -8.90 -7.64 0.06
CA ALA A 228 -8.13 -7.57 1.29
C ALA A 228 -6.71 -7.09 0.99
N THR A 229 -6.30 -6.00 1.63
CA THR A 229 -5.03 -5.33 1.34
C THR A 229 -4.30 -5.04 2.65
N LEU A 230 -3.04 -5.43 2.71
CA LEU A 230 -2.11 -5.00 3.75
C LEU A 230 -1.47 -3.67 3.34
N LYS A 231 -1.68 -2.64 4.17
CA LYS A 231 -1.03 -1.34 3.97
C LYS A 231 0.48 -1.45 4.25
N PRO A 232 1.29 -0.54 3.68
CA PRO A 232 2.71 -0.43 4.02
C PRO A 232 2.95 -0.34 5.53
N ASN A 233 3.95 -1.07 6.05
CA ASN A 233 4.36 -1.07 7.47
C ASN A 233 3.22 -1.32 8.46
N ALA A 234 2.14 -1.99 8.04
CA ALA A 234 0.94 -2.17 8.83
C ALA A 234 0.79 -3.61 9.33
N LYS A 235 0.00 -3.73 10.39
CA LYS A 235 -0.39 -4.98 11.03
C LYS A 235 -1.89 -5.17 10.93
N ILE A 236 -2.33 -6.41 10.76
CA ILE A 236 -3.73 -6.80 10.90
C ILE A 236 -3.84 -7.96 11.88
N LYS A 237 -5.03 -8.13 12.43
CA LYS A 237 -5.34 -9.24 13.34
C LYS A 237 -6.52 -10.04 12.80
N VAL A 238 -6.39 -11.36 12.85
CA VAL A 238 -7.48 -12.30 12.60
C VAL A 238 -7.84 -12.96 13.92
N TYR A 239 -9.00 -12.62 14.47
CA TYR A 239 -9.45 -13.10 15.78
C TYR A 239 -10.18 -14.44 15.70
N THR A 240 -10.21 -15.16 16.81
CA THR A 240 -11.04 -16.37 16.97
C THR A 240 -12.53 -16.05 16.76
N ASN A 241 -13.06 -15.03 17.46
CA ASN A 241 -14.49 -14.71 17.39
C ASN A 241 -14.81 -13.25 17.74
N HIS A 242 -13.99 -12.31 17.28
CA HIS A 242 -14.16 -10.88 17.53
C HIS A 242 -13.92 -10.08 16.26
N LEU A 243 -14.69 -9.02 16.05
CA LEU A 243 -14.54 -8.13 14.90
C LEU A 243 -14.00 -6.77 15.37
N ASP A 244 -12.69 -6.56 15.26
CA ASP A 244 -12.08 -5.26 15.47
C ASP A 244 -11.79 -4.56 14.13
N ILE A 245 -12.55 -3.51 13.83
CA ILE A 245 -12.37 -2.72 12.60
C ILE A 245 -11.01 -2.02 12.54
N ASN A 246 -10.42 -1.68 13.69
CA ASN A 246 -9.15 -0.95 13.75
C ASN A 246 -7.96 -1.86 13.41
N SER A 247 -8.10 -3.17 13.59
CA SER A 247 -7.07 -4.17 13.26
C SER A 247 -7.34 -4.90 11.93
N GLY A 248 -8.22 -4.36 11.08
CA GLY A 248 -8.56 -4.93 9.76
C GLY A 248 -9.92 -5.61 9.69
N GLY A 249 -10.56 -5.94 10.81
CA GLY A 249 -11.91 -6.50 10.82
C GLY A 249 -11.99 -7.94 10.33
N TYR A 250 -11.06 -8.81 10.77
CA TYR A 250 -11.03 -10.22 10.37
C TYR A 250 -11.24 -11.15 11.56
N SER A 251 -12.01 -12.22 11.32
CA SER A 251 -12.40 -13.20 12.34
C SER A 251 -12.63 -14.56 11.71
N PHE A 252 -12.16 -15.63 12.37
CA PHE A 252 -12.55 -17.01 12.05
C PHE A 252 -14.05 -17.25 12.30
N ASN A 253 -14.70 -16.41 13.11
CA ASN A 253 -16.09 -16.56 13.57
C ASN A 253 -16.32 -17.93 14.24
N SER A 254 -15.30 -18.45 14.93
CA SER A 254 -15.34 -19.74 15.60
C SER A 254 -15.89 -19.59 17.01
N LYS A 255 -16.89 -20.39 17.37
CA LYS A 255 -17.41 -20.41 18.76
C LYS A 255 -16.51 -21.17 19.75
N LYS A 256 -15.38 -21.69 19.27
CA LYS A 256 -14.39 -22.45 20.04
C LYS A 256 -13.01 -21.86 19.80
N ALA A 257 -12.14 -22.02 20.77
CA ALA A 257 -10.70 -21.78 20.65
C ALA A 257 -10.17 -22.29 19.31
N VAL A 258 -9.42 -21.44 18.62
CA VAL A 258 -8.75 -21.79 17.37
C VAL A 258 -7.35 -22.30 17.68
N TRP A 259 -6.67 -21.70 18.66
CA TRP A 259 -5.27 -21.95 18.97
C TRP A 259 -5.13 -22.85 20.20
N ASN A 260 -4.20 -23.81 20.17
CA ASN A 260 -3.95 -24.68 21.31
C ASN A 260 -3.08 -23.99 22.38
N ASN A 261 -3.46 -24.01 23.66
CA ASN A 261 -2.72 -23.31 24.72
C ASN A 261 -1.33 -23.90 25.05
N LYS A 262 -0.96 -25.07 24.50
CA LYS A 262 0.37 -25.68 24.70
C LYS A 262 1.31 -25.44 23.54
N SER A 263 0.89 -25.78 22.33
CA SER A 263 1.69 -25.63 21.13
C SER A 263 0.80 -25.70 19.90
N ASP A 264 1.02 -24.82 18.95
CA ASP A 264 0.33 -24.85 17.67
C ASP A 264 1.18 -24.24 16.55
N ILE A 265 0.68 -24.34 15.32
CA ILE A 265 1.31 -23.75 14.14
C ILE A 265 0.28 -23.00 13.30
N GLY A 266 0.51 -21.71 13.11
CA GLY A 266 -0.19 -20.90 12.12
C GLY A 266 0.56 -20.94 10.80
N ILE A 267 -0.13 -21.24 9.70
CA ILE A 267 0.46 -21.25 8.36
C ILE A 267 -0.33 -20.31 7.45
N LEU A 268 0.36 -19.39 6.79
CA LEU A 268 -0.22 -18.51 5.79
C LEU A 268 0.09 -19.04 4.39
N PHE A 269 -0.93 -19.17 3.56
CA PHE A 269 -0.84 -19.54 2.15
C PHE A 269 -1.35 -18.41 1.26
N ASP A 270 -0.79 -18.29 0.06
CA ASP A 270 -1.31 -17.38 -0.96
C ASP A 270 -2.57 -17.92 -1.64
N TYR A 271 -3.13 -17.15 -2.58
CA TYR A 271 -4.32 -17.50 -3.36
C TYR A 271 -4.17 -18.78 -4.21
N LYS A 272 -2.94 -19.31 -4.38
CA LYS A 272 -2.67 -20.59 -5.06
C LYS A 272 -2.35 -21.73 -4.10
N ARG A 273 -2.58 -21.53 -2.78
CA ARG A 273 -2.22 -22.45 -1.70
C ARG A 273 -0.72 -22.73 -1.61
N LYS A 274 0.14 -21.81 -2.06
CA LYS A 274 1.59 -21.88 -1.80
C LYS A 274 1.87 -21.26 -0.44
N GLN A 275 2.63 -21.96 0.40
CA GLN A 275 2.99 -21.48 1.72
C GLN A 275 3.85 -20.19 1.61
N VAL A 276 3.43 -19.17 2.33
CA VAL A 276 4.09 -17.86 2.44
C VAL A 276 5.02 -17.85 3.65
N CYS A 277 4.46 -18.14 4.82
CA CYS A 277 5.19 -18.19 6.08
C CYS A 277 4.44 -19.08 7.10
N GLU A 278 5.14 -19.44 8.16
CA GLU A 278 4.56 -20.16 9.30
C GLU A 278 5.07 -19.57 10.61
N TYR A 279 4.29 -19.74 11.68
CA TYR A 279 4.67 -19.38 13.03
C TYR A 279 4.28 -20.51 13.97
N LYS A 280 5.26 -21.02 14.70
CA LYS A 280 5.08 -22.09 15.68
C LYS A 280 5.38 -21.57 17.08
N TYR A 281 4.57 -21.94 18.05
CA TYR A 281 4.80 -21.68 19.47
C TYR A 281 4.62 -22.94 20.30
N GLY A 282 5.06 -22.87 21.57
CA GLY A 282 5.05 -23.98 22.53
C GLY A 282 6.43 -24.50 22.91
#